data_AF-N9PSA3-F1
#
_entry.id   AF-N9PSA3-F1
#
_cell.length_a   1.000
_cell.length_b   1.000
_cell.length_c   1.000
_cell.angle_alpha   90.00
_cell.angle_beta   90.00
_cell.angle_gamma   90.00
#
_symmetry.space_group_name_H-M   'P 1'
#
loop_
_entity.id
_entity.type
_entity.pdbx_description
1 polymer ?
#
loop_
_entity_poly.entity_id
_entity_poly.type
_entity_poly.pdbx_seq_one_letter_code
_entity_poly.pdbx_strand_id
1 'polypeptide(L)' 'MKLKEMPKIKVRNPVALSPLLQKGGVHETEKPRAQHRRARQDAKQQLKKQMW' A
#
# COMPACT_ATOMS: atom_id res chain seq x y z
N MET A 1 18.26 -41.00 -2.16
CA MET A 1 18.42 -39.54 -2.41
C MET A 1 18.67 -38.85 -1.08
N LYS A 2 19.87 -38.34 -0.81
CA LYS A 2 20.13 -37.56 0.41
C LYS A 2 19.59 -36.15 0.20
N LEU A 3 18.55 -35.77 0.93
CA LEU A 3 18.01 -34.41 0.90
C LEU A 3 19.02 -33.48 1.57
N LYS A 4 19.50 -32.49 0.82
CA LYS A 4 20.44 -31.47 1.31
C LYS A 4 19.72 -30.63 2.37
N GLU A 5 20.32 -30.48 3.55
CA GLU A 5 19.73 -29.66 4.61
C GLU A 5 19.55 -28.22 4.13
N MET A 6 18.31 -27.75 4.13
CA MET A 6 17.99 -26.37 3.76
C MET A 6 18.44 -25.43 4.89
N PRO A 7 19.03 -24.27 4.56
CA PRO A 7 19.44 -23.31 5.59
C PRO A 7 18.21 -22.82 6.36
N LYS A 8 18.26 -22.93 7.70
CA LYS A 8 17.25 -22.35 8.59
C LYS A 8 17.24 -20.84 8.38
N ILE A 9 16.21 -20.34 7.71
CA ILE A 9 15.99 -18.91 7.55
C ILE A 9 15.81 -18.33 8.96
N LYS A 10 16.83 -17.62 9.45
CA LYS A 10 16.72 -16.85 10.69
C LYS A 10 15.68 -15.77 10.43
N VAL A 11 14.50 -15.89 11.03
CA VAL A 11 13.46 -14.87 10.96
C VAL A 11 14.05 -13.62 11.61
N ARG A 12 14.47 -12.64 10.80
CA ARG A 12 15.17 -11.43 11.27
C ARG A 12 14.30 -10.55 12.20
N ASN A 13 13.01 -10.85 12.32
CA ASN A 13 12.13 -10.28 13.32
C ASN A 13 10.86 -11.14 13.51
N PRO A 14 10.71 -11.90 14.61
CA PRO A 14 9.54 -12.74 14.84
C PRO A 14 8.23 -11.93 15.03
N VAL A 15 8.33 -10.64 15.38
CA VAL A 15 7.20 -9.75 15.62
C VAL A 15 6.61 -9.17 14.32
N ALA A 16 7.37 -9.21 13.22
CA ALA A 16 6.92 -8.76 11.89
C ALA A 16 5.75 -9.60 11.33
N LEU A 17 5.56 -10.81 11.85
CA LEU A 17 4.47 -11.71 11.49
C LEU A 17 3.31 -11.67 12.50
N SER A 18 3.38 -10.82 13.52
CA SER A 18 2.31 -10.76 14.53
C SER A 18 1.05 -10.11 13.93
N PRO A 19 -0.13 -10.70 14.15
CA PRO A 19 -1.40 -10.11 13.73
C PRO A 19 -1.65 -8.74 14.34
N LEU A 20 -1.00 -8.37 15.45
CA LEU A 20 -1.05 -7.02 16.05
C LEU A 20 -0.27 -5.99 15.24
N LEU A 21 0.88 -6.37 14.64
CA LEU A 21 1.61 -5.52 13.70
C LEU A 21 0.89 -5.45 12.34
N GLN A 22 0.22 -6.55 11.93
CA GLN A 22 -0.65 -6.57 10.74
C GLN A 22 -1.96 -5.78 10.98
N LYS A 23 -2.50 -5.80 12.21
CA LYS A 23 -3.61 -4.97 12.69
C LYS A 23 -3.17 -3.55 13.05
N GLY A 24 -2.10 -3.04 12.45
CA GLY A 24 -2.03 -1.63 12.03
C GLY A 24 -2.92 -1.36 10.80
N GLY A 25 -4.03 -2.09 10.67
CA GLY A 25 -4.94 -2.18 9.52
C GLY A 25 -5.81 -0.95 9.33
N VAL A 26 -5.21 0.24 9.38
CA VAL A 26 -5.67 1.45 8.69
C VAL A 26 -4.46 2.07 7.98
N HIS A 27 -3.78 1.27 7.20
CA HIS A 27 -3.15 1.77 6.00
C HIS A 27 -3.92 1.20 4.80
N GLU A 28 -5.24 1.45 4.78
CA GLU A 28 -5.80 2.09 3.58
C GLU A 28 -4.87 3.27 3.32
N THR A 29 -3.85 3.04 2.51
CA THR A 29 -2.84 4.04 2.19
C THR A 29 -3.61 5.22 1.64
N GLU A 30 -3.83 6.25 2.46
CA GLU A 30 -4.08 7.57 1.93
C GLU A 30 -2.89 7.81 1.02
N LYS A 31 -3.13 7.70 -0.28
CA LYS A 31 -2.17 8.03 -1.32
C LYS A 31 -2.49 9.49 -1.64
N PRO A 32 -2.01 10.47 -0.85
CA PRO A 32 -2.40 11.87 -1.03
C PRO A 32 -2.10 12.34 -2.44
N ARG A 33 -1.03 11.82 -3.05
CA ARG A 33 -0.69 12.07 -4.46
C ARG A 33 -1.76 11.55 -5.44
N ALA A 34 -2.35 10.38 -5.19
CA ALA A 34 -3.42 9.83 -6.03
C ALA A 34 -4.72 10.61 -5.86
N GLN A 35 -5.04 11.03 -4.63
CA GLN A 35 -6.19 11.90 -4.34
C GLN A 35 -6.04 13.28 -4.99
N HIS A 36 -4.89 13.94 -4.84
CA HIS A 36 -4.61 15.22 -5.50
C HIS A 36 -4.69 15.12 -7.03
N ARG A 37 -4.22 14.00 -7.61
CA ARG A 37 -4.32 13.78 -9.06
C ARG A 37 -5.78 13.70 -9.52
N ARG A 38 -6.63 12.97 -8.80
CA ARG A 38 -8.07 12.88 -9.09
C ARG A 38 -8.74 14.25 -8.98
N ALA A 39 -8.53 14.95 -7.86
CA ALA A 39 -9.10 16.28 -7.64
C ALA A 39 -8.74 17.29 -8.76
N ARG A 40 -7.48 17.28 -9.24
CA ARG A 40 -7.08 18.14 -10.37
C ARG A 40 -7.76 17.75 -11.69
N GLN A 41 -7.95 16.45 -11.94
CA GLN A 41 -8.64 15.98 -13.14
C GLN A 41 -10.12 16.40 -13.11
N ASP A 42 -10.78 16.24 -11.97
CA ASP A 42 -12.19 16.58 -11.80
C ASP A 42 -12.41 18.10 -11.94
N ALA A 43 -11.57 18.91 -11.29
CA ALA A 43 -11.63 20.38 -11.42
C ALA A 43 -11.42 20.84 -12.88
N LYS A 44 -10.46 20.24 -13.61
CA LYS A 44 -10.24 20.55 -15.03
C LYS A 44 -11.46 20.20 -15.89
N GLN A 45 -12.12 19.09 -15.61
CA GLN A 45 -13.33 18.70 -16.34
C GLN A 45 -14.50 19.65 -16.03
N GLN A 46 -14.68 20.06 -14.78
CA GLN A 46 -15.71 21.01 -14.38
C GLN A 46 -15.52 22.37 -15.09
N LEU A 47 -14.29 22.89 -15.10
CA LEU A 47 -13.97 24.15 -15.80
C LEU A 47 -14.27 24.06 -17.29
N LYS A 48 -13.93 22.94 -17.95
CA LYS A 48 -14.27 22.72 -19.37
C LYS A 48 -15.77 22.71 -19.63
N LYS A 49 -16.57 22.13 -18.71
CA LYS A 49 -18.03 22.10 -18.84
C LYS A 49 -18.67 23.47 -18.64
N GLN A 50 -18.07 24.33 -17.81
CA GLN A 50 -18.57 25.67 -17.52
C GLN A 50 -18.24 26.71 -18.60
N MET A 51 -17.28 26.43 -19.49
CA MET A 51 -16.94 27.30 -20.62
C MET A 51 -17.85 27.12 -21.84
N TRP A 52 -19.12 26.73 -21.65
CA TRP A 52 -20.12 26.66 -22.70
C TRP A 52 -20.99 27.91 -22.73
#